data_AF-A0A954KGY9-F1
#
_entry.id   AF-A0A954KGY9-F1
#
_cell.length_a   1.000
_cell.length_b   1.000
_cell.length_c   1.000
_cell.angle_alpha   90.00
_cell.angle_beta   90.00
_cell.angle_gamma   90.00
#
_symmetry.space_group_name_H-M   'P 1'
#
loop_
_entity.id
_entity.type
_entity.pdbx_description
1 polymer ?
#
loop_
_entity_poly.entity_id
_entity_poly.type
_entity_poly.pdbx_seq_one_letter_code
_entity_poly.pdbx_strand_id
1 'polypeptide(L)' 'FAAAKTAFEVALYVLPEYPEAHFLLAEVLLETEEQDEAALHLEAYLEHEFRGPWSEIARQRLEQIRSTSCPEPLPF' A
#
# COMPACT_ATOMS: atom_id res chain seq x y z
N PHE A 1 15.57 -2.43 -0.12
CA PHE A 1 14.17 -2.27 -0.56
C PHE A 1 14.03 -2.18 -2.09
N ALA A 2 14.95 -1.54 -2.83
CA ALA A 2 14.87 -1.43 -4.30
C ALA A 2 14.67 -2.77 -5.07
N ALA A 3 15.40 -3.83 -4.71
CA ALA A 3 15.24 -5.13 -5.37
C ALA A 3 13.87 -5.79 -5.10
N ALA A 4 13.25 -5.50 -3.94
CA ALA A 4 11.91 -6.02 -3.62
C ALA A 4 10.85 -5.31 -4.44
N LYS A 5 10.94 -3.97 -4.58
CA LYS A 5 10.06 -3.17 -5.45
C LYS A 5 10.05 -3.74 -6.87
N THR A 6 11.23 -3.91 -7.48
CA THR A 6 11.36 -4.46 -8.83
C THR A 6 10.82 -5.88 -8.96
N ALA A 7 11.02 -6.75 -7.97
CA ALA A 7 10.49 -8.11 -8.01
C ALA A 7 8.95 -8.13 -8.01
N PHE A 8 8.31 -7.26 -7.22
CA PHE A 8 6.85 -7.15 -7.18
C PHE A 8 6.29 -6.47 -8.44
N GLU A 9 6.97 -5.46 -8.99
CA GLU A 9 6.60 -4.87 -10.28
C GLU A 9 6.62 -5.91 -11.41
N VAL A 10 7.63 -6.79 -11.44
CA VAL A 10 7.68 -7.90 -12.39
C VAL A 10 6.55 -8.91 -12.13
N ALA A 11 6.24 -9.20 -10.87
CA ALA A 11 5.12 -10.09 -10.52
C ALA A 11 3.79 -9.51 -11.02
N LEU A 12 3.56 -8.22 -10.84
CA LEU A 12 2.38 -7.51 -11.35
C LEU A 12 2.36 -7.40 -12.88
N TYR A 13 3.52 -7.36 -13.53
CA TYR A 13 3.60 -7.43 -14.99
C TYR A 13 3.10 -8.78 -15.53
N VAL A 14 3.37 -9.87 -14.81
CA VAL A 14 2.90 -11.22 -15.20
C VAL A 14 1.45 -11.46 -14.77
N LEU A 15 1.08 -11.00 -13.56
CA LEU A 15 -0.24 -11.15 -12.98
C LEU A 15 -0.70 -9.81 -12.37
N PRO A 16 -1.33 -8.94 -13.18
CA PRO A 16 -1.75 -7.61 -12.71
C PRO A 16 -2.84 -7.66 -11.64
N GLU A 17 -3.60 -8.76 -11.60
CA GLU A 17 -4.65 -9.01 -10.64
C GLU A 17 -4.14 -9.69 -9.36
N TYR A 18 -2.81 -9.86 -9.17
CA TYR A 18 -2.28 -10.55 -7.99
C TYR A 18 -2.35 -9.62 -6.76
N PRO A 19 -3.33 -9.82 -5.86
CA PRO A 19 -3.62 -8.86 -4.80
C PRO A 19 -2.46 -8.81 -3.80
N GLU A 20 -1.84 -9.95 -3.52
CA GLU A 20 -0.75 -10.06 -2.56
C GLU A 20 0.51 -9.30 -3.00
N ALA A 21 0.79 -9.21 -4.32
CA ALA A 21 1.89 -8.36 -4.80
C ALA A 21 1.57 -6.87 -4.63
N HIS A 22 0.32 -6.43 -4.80
CA HIS A 22 -0.06 -5.05 -4.51
C HIS A 22 0.16 -4.72 -3.03
N PHE A 23 -0.22 -5.62 -2.11
CA PHE A 23 0.03 -5.42 -0.68
C PHE A 23 1.53 -5.37 -0.35
N LEU A 24 2.31 -6.32 -0.86
CA LEU A 24 3.76 -6.37 -0.59
C LEU A 24 4.50 -5.18 -1.22
N LEU A 25 4.08 -4.73 -2.41
CA LEU A 25 4.62 -3.52 -3.04
C LEU A 25 4.30 -2.28 -2.20
N ALA A 26 3.09 -2.17 -1.67
CA ALA A 26 2.72 -1.08 -0.78
C ALA A 26 3.56 -1.04 0.51
N GLU A 27 3.81 -2.19 1.15
CA GLU A 27 4.68 -2.23 2.34
C GLU A 27 6.12 -1.80 1.99
N VAL A 28 6.63 -2.16 0.82
CA VAL A 28 7.95 -1.70 0.35
C VAL A 28 7.96 -0.18 0.13
N LEU A 29 6.88 0.38 -0.41
CA LEU A 29 6.72 1.82 -0.64
C LEU A 29 6.57 2.62 0.66
N LEU A 30 5.89 2.06 1.65
CA LEU A 30 5.80 2.65 2.99
C LEU A 30 7.19 2.78 3.65
N GLU A 31 8.04 1.77 3.48
CA GLU A 31 9.43 1.80 3.99
C GLU A 31 10.33 2.79 3.24
N THR A 32 9.95 3.19 2.02
CA THR A 32 10.66 4.22 1.23
C THR A 32 10.04 5.61 1.35
N GLU A 33 9.10 5.81 2.28
CA GLU A 33 8.36 7.05 2.52
C GLU A 33 7.49 7.50 1.31
N GLU A 34 7.25 6.61 0.34
CA GLU A 34 6.38 6.82 -0.82
C GLU A 34 4.90 6.53 -0.45
N GLN A 35 4.39 7.26 0.55
CA GLN A 35 3.08 6.99 1.16
C GLN A 35 1.91 7.13 0.17
N ASP A 36 1.97 8.07 -0.77
CA ASP A 36 0.94 8.28 -1.80
C ASP A 36 0.81 7.08 -2.74
N GLU A 37 1.92 6.54 -3.24
CA GLU A 37 1.90 5.34 -4.09
C GLU A 37 1.46 4.11 -3.29
N ALA A 38 1.92 3.99 -2.04
CA ALA A 38 1.50 2.90 -1.17
C ALA A 38 -0.02 2.88 -0.97
N ALA A 39 -0.67 4.04 -0.79
CA ALA A 39 -2.11 4.13 -0.65
C ALA A 39 -2.85 3.54 -1.87
N LEU A 40 -2.43 3.90 -3.09
CA LEU A 40 -3.03 3.40 -4.32
C LEU A 40 -2.96 1.87 -4.41
N HIS A 41 -1.82 1.28 -4.06
CA HIS A 41 -1.64 -0.17 -4.07
C HIS A 41 -2.46 -0.89 -2.97
N LEU A 42 -2.61 -0.29 -1.79
CA LEU A 42 -3.46 -0.84 -0.73
C LEU A 42 -4.95 -0.76 -1.09
N GLU A 43 -5.38 0.30 -1.77
CA GLU A 43 -6.75 0.44 -2.27
C GLU A 43 -7.03 -0.62 -3.34
N ALA A 44 -6.14 -0.79 -4.33
CA ALA A 44 -6.25 -1.83 -5.34
C ALA A 44 -6.29 -3.24 -4.71
N TYR A 45 -5.46 -3.51 -3.70
CA TYR A 45 -5.52 -4.75 -2.95
C TYR A 45 -6.91 -5.01 -2.35
N LEU A 46 -7.50 -4.01 -1.70
CA LEU A 46 -8.80 -4.12 -1.04
C LEU A 46 -9.97 -4.23 -2.02
N GLU A 47 -9.82 -3.74 -3.26
CA GLU A 47 -10.81 -3.93 -4.33
C GLU A 47 -10.92 -5.39 -4.76
N HIS A 48 -9.78 -6.09 -4.87
CA HIS A 48 -9.75 -7.51 -5.23
C HIS A 48 -9.98 -8.44 -4.03
N GLU A 49 -9.27 -8.20 -2.93
CA GLU A 49 -9.27 -9.02 -1.72
C GLU A 49 -9.73 -8.19 -0.50
N PHE A 50 -11.04 -7.98 -0.43
CA PHE A 50 -11.64 -7.24 0.68
C PHE A 50 -11.65 -8.01 2.02
N ARG A 51 -11.63 -9.36 1.99
CA ARG A 51 -11.58 -10.21 3.20
C ARG A 51 -10.39 -11.19 3.19
N GLY A 52 -9.29 -10.79 2.57
CA GLY A 52 -8.02 -11.50 2.63
C GLY A 52 -7.33 -11.37 3.99
N PRO A 53 -6.25 -12.15 4.21
CA PRO A 53 -5.51 -12.15 5.47
C PRO A 53 -4.85 -10.80 5.80
N TRP A 54 -4.56 -9.98 4.79
CA TRP A 54 -3.98 -8.64 4.97
C TRP A 54 -4.99 -7.51 4.88
N SER A 55 -6.29 -7.76 4.69
CA SER A 55 -7.27 -6.68 4.48
C SER A 55 -7.40 -5.75 5.70
N GLU A 56 -7.28 -6.27 6.92
CA GLU A 56 -7.27 -5.41 8.12
C GLU A 56 -6.00 -4.54 8.17
N ILE A 57 -4.84 -5.13 7.87
CA ILE A 57 -3.56 -4.42 7.86
C ILE A 57 -3.59 -3.33 6.79
N ALA A 58 -4.07 -3.65 5.58
CA ALA A 58 -4.17 -2.70 4.48
C ALA A 58 -5.06 -1.49 4.83
N ARG A 59 -6.19 -1.71 5.52
CA ARG A 59 -7.06 -0.62 6.01
C ARG A 59 -6.35 0.24 7.06
N GLN A 60 -5.69 -0.38 8.04
CA GLN A 60 -4.94 0.36 9.05
C GLN A 60 -3.80 1.19 8.45
N ARG A 61 -3.09 0.66 7.45
CA ARG A 61 -2.04 1.40 6.74
C ARG A 61 -2.60 2.59 5.96
N LEU A 62 -3.70 2.41 5.25
CA LEU A 62 -4.39 3.50 4.55
C LEU A 62 -4.83 4.61 5.50
N GLU A 63 -5.36 4.25 6.67
CA GLU A 63 -5.75 5.22 7.68
C GLU A 63 -4.53 5.98 8.23
N GLN A 64 -3.40 5.30 8.46
CA GLN A 64 -2.15 5.94 8.88
C GLN A 64 -1.63 6.94 7.84
N ILE A 65 -1.60 6.56 6.55
CA ILE A 65 -1.18 7.44 5.45
C ILE A 65 -2.07 8.69 5.37
N ARG A 66 -3.39 8.51 5.49
CA ARG A 66 -4.35 9.61 5.49
C ARG A 66 -4.18 10.51 6.71
N SER A 67 -3.78 9.95 7.85
CA SER A 67 -3.50 10.68 9.07
C SER A 67 -2.21 11.50 8.98
N THR A 68 -1.15 10.97 8.36
CA THR A 68 0.10 11.71 8.14
C THR A 68 -0.02 12.80 7.07
N SER A 69 -0.90 12.62 6.08
CA SER A 69 -1.23 13.66 5.09
C SER A 69 -2.13 14.78 5.62
N CYS A 70 -2.67 14.66 6.84
CA CYS A 70 -3.44 15.72 7.46
C CYS A 70 -2.49 16.58 8.32
N PRO A 71 -2.11 17.81 7.88
CA PRO A 71 -1.40 18.72 8.78
C PRO A 71 -2.32 18.99 9.98
N GLU A 72 -1.85 18.68 11.19
CA GLU A 72 -2.53 19.04 12.43
C GLU A 72 -3.01 20.51 12.33
N PRO A 73 -4.30 20.80 12.56
CA PRO A 73 -4.73 22.18 12.69
C PRO A 73 -4.03 22.76 13.92
N LEU A 74 -3.10 23.69 13.69
CA LEU A 74 -2.37 24.38 14.76
C LEU A 74 -3.35 24.86 15.83
N PRO A 75 -3.10 24.59 17.13
CA PRO A 75 -3.90 25.18 18.20
C PRO A 75 -3.77 26.72 18.17
N PHE A 76 -4.91 27.40 18.30
CA PHE A 76 -5.03 28.87 18.35
C PHE A 76 -4.36 29.47 19.59
#